data_AF-A0ABD0RFJ1-F1
#
_entry.id   AF-A0ABD0RFJ1-F1
#
_cell.length_a   1.000
_cell.length_b   1.000
_cell.length_c   1.000
_cell.angle_alpha   90.00
_cell.angle_beta   90.00
_cell.angle_gamma   90.00
#
_symmetry.space_group_name_H-M   'P 1'
#
loop_
_entity.id
_entity.type
_entity.pdbx_description
1 polymer ?
#
loop_
_entity_poly.entity_id
_entity_poly.type
_entity_poly.pdbx_seq_one_letter_code
_entity_poly.pdbx_strand_id
1 'polypeptide(L)'
;WILYEKPGFEGRCIALEEERVTDLPNEWAEEGEETSAPVVIGSIRLAVRDYTPPRIELFTEPAGRGRSFEYVDDTEEVGSFGRPQNTGSIKVHSG
;
A
#
# COMPACT_ATOMS: atom_id res chain seq x y z
N TRP A 1 11.36 -0.77 1.80
CA TRP A 1 11.22 -0.43 3.25
C TRP A 1 9.85 0.21 3.49
N ILE A 2 9.38 0.29 4.75
CA ILE A 2 8.14 1.01 5.08
C ILE A 2 8.43 2.04 6.18
N LEU A 3 8.11 3.31 5.90
CA LEU A 3 8.19 4.43 6.83
C LEU A 3 6.85 4.65 7.52
N TYR A 4 6.89 5.06 8.79
CA TYR A 4 5.70 5.35 9.59
C TYR A 4 5.76 6.75 10.18
N GLU A 5 4.61 7.41 10.20
CA GLU A 5 4.41 8.72 10.84
C GLU A 5 4.70 8.66 12.35
N LYS A 6 4.27 7.60 13.03
CA LYS A 6 4.41 7.46 14.48
C LYS A 6 5.45 6.40 14.87
N PRO A 7 5.99 6.46 16.10
CA PRO A 7 6.77 5.36 16.67
C PRO A 7 5.95 4.07 16.72
N GLY A 8 6.63 2.92 16.76
CA GLY A 8 5.97 1.62 16.95
C GLY A 8 5.22 1.06 15.74
N PHE A 9 5.53 1.54 14.52
CA PHE A 9 4.88 1.12 13.27
C PHE A 9 3.39 1.49 13.19
N GLU A 10 3.04 2.65 13.73
CA GLU A 10 1.66 3.17 13.76
C GLU A 10 1.47 4.41 12.89
N GLY A 11 0.22 4.76 12.64
CA GLY A 11 -0.16 5.94 11.84
C GLY A 11 -0.08 5.68 10.34
N ARG A 12 0.01 6.76 9.56
CA ARG A 12 0.16 6.70 8.12
C ARG A 12 1.53 6.12 7.75
N CYS A 13 1.61 5.44 6.61
CA CYS A 13 2.85 4.83 6.16
C CYS A 13 3.12 5.09 4.67
N ILE A 14 4.41 5.10 4.33
CA ILE A 14 4.92 5.27 2.96
C ILE A 14 5.78 4.05 2.62
N ALA A 15 5.52 3.43 1.47
CA ALA A 15 6.36 2.35 0.94
C ALA A 15 7.54 2.96 0.18
N LEU A 16 8.75 2.54 0.53
CA LEU A 16 9.98 2.89 -0.18
C LEU A 16 10.42 1.72 -1.04
N GLU A 17 10.39 1.93 -2.35
CA GLU A 17 10.90 0.99 -3.36
C GLU A 17 12.44 1.04 -3.46
N GLU A 18 13.02 0.02 -4.09
CA GLU A 18 14.47 -0.10 -4.33
C GLU A 18 14.97 0.84 -5.44
N GLU A 19 14.47 2.07 -5.48
CA GLU A 19 14.90 3.12 -6.41
C GLU A 19 15.60 4.26 -5.67
N ARG A 20 16.34 5.08 -6.42
CA ARG A 20 16.98 6.28 -5.87
C ARG A 20 15.90 7.34 -5.59
N VAL A 21 15.35 7.33 -4.39
CA VAL A 21 14.50 8.41 -3.88
C VAL A 21 15.39 9.58 -3.47
N THR A 22 15.40 10.66 -4.25
CA THR A 22 16.09 11.91 -3.90
C THR A 22 15.24 12.84 -3.07
N ASP A 23 13.91 12.75 -3.25
CA ASP A 23 12.92 13.60 -2.64
C ASP A 23 11.78 12.72 -2.13
N LEU A 24 11.50 12.79 -0.82
CA LEU A 24 10.37 12.08 -0.22
C LEU A 24 9.16 13.03 -0.26
N PRO A 25 8.15 12.80 -1.13
CA PRO A 25 6.95 13.60 -1.10
C PRO A 25 6.28 13.48 0.27
N ASN A 26 5.75 14.59 0.78
CA ASN A 26 4.95 14.55 2.00
C ASN A 26 3.55 14.00 1.67
N GLU A 27 3.42 12.68 1.58
CA GLU A 27 2.13 12.00 1.36
C GLU A 27 1.17 12.12 2.56
N TRP A 28 1.60 12.79 3.62
CA TRP A 28 0.78 13.11 4.78
C TRP A 28 0.17 14.51 4.73
N ALA A 29 0.56 15.35 3.77
CA ALA A 29 -0.08 16.64 3.57
C ALA A 29 -1.46 16.43 2.93
N GLU A 30 -2.49 17.08 3.48
CA GLU A 30 -3.80 17.11 2.83
C GLU A 30 -3.72 17.97 1.55
N GLU A 31 -4.55 17.64 0.56
CA GLU A 31 -4.54 18.33 -0.73
C GLU A 31 -4.89 19.82 -0.55
N GLY A 32 -3.92 20.70 -0.85
CA GLY A 32 -4.04 22.16 -0.68
C GLY A 32 -3.39 22.72 0.60
N GLU A 33 -2.77 21.89 1.42
CA GLU A 33 -2.00 22.33 2.59
C GLU A 33 -0.51 22.51 2.21
N GLU A 34 -0.05 23.76 2.11
CA GLU A 34 1.39 24.05 2.03
C GLU A 34 2.02 23.76 3.40
N THR A 35 2.37 22.50 3.65
CA THR A 35 3.04 22.12 4.89
C THR A 35 4.47 22.64 4.86
N SER A 36 4.73 23.79 5.47
CA SER A 36 6.09 24.31 5.71
C SER A 36 6.87 23.50 6.75
N ALA A 37 6.21 22.54 7.41
CA ALA A 37 6.82 21.65 8.38
C ALA A 37 7.54 20.46 7.71
N PRO A 38 8.71 20.04 8.21
CA PRO A 38 9.41 18.88 7.70
C PRO A 38 8.63 17.59 7.98
N VAL A 39 8.75 16.62 7.06
CA VAL A 39 8.21 15.26 7.22
C VAL A 39 8.88 14.59 8.42
N VAL A 40 8.10 14.15 9.42
CA VAL A 40 8.59 13.47 10.63
C VAL A 40 8.40 11.96 10.53
N ILE A 41 9.49 11.22 10.43
CA ILE A 41 9.46 9.74 10.43
C ILE A 41 9.58 9.25 11.87
N GLY A 42 8.51 8.65 12.41
CA GLY A 42 8.47 8.12 13.76
C GLY A 42 9.05 6.70 13.91
N SER A 43 8.95 5.87 12.87
CA SER A 43 9.60 4.55 12.83
C SER A 43 9.78 4.04 11.39
N ILE A 44 10.67 3.06 11.22
CA ILE A 44 10.96 2.43 9.92
C ILE A 44 11.09 0.91 10.10
N ARG A 45 10.56 0.14 9.14
CA ARG A 45 10.76 -1.31 9.09
C ARG A 45 11.19 -1.78 7.71
N LEU A 46 11.99 -2.84 7.68
CA LEU A 46 12.29 -3.54 6.44
C LEU A 46 11.05 -4.34 6.01
N ALA A 47 10.62 -4.15 4.75
CA ALA A 47 9.69 -5.06 4.09
C ALA A 47 10.53 -6.09 3.36
N VAL A 48 10.40 -7.36 3.75
CA VAL A 48 11.16 -8.46 3.14
C VAL A 48 10.33 -9.02 2.00
N ARG A 49 10.92 -9.04 0.81
CA ARG A 49 10.34 -9.60 -0.40
C ARG A 49 10.96 -10.97 -0.67
N ASP A 50 10.17 -11.93 -1.12
CA ASP A 50 10.70 -13.25 -1.55
C ASP A 50 11.11 -13.27 -3.04
N TYR A 51 10.96 -12.14 -3.73
CA TYR A 51 11.21 -11.92 -5.16
C TYR A 51 10.43 -12.86 -6.09
N THR A 52 9.41 -13.55 -5.58
CA THR A 52 8.47 -14.27 -6.44
C THR A 52 7.49 -13.27 -7.08
N PRO A 53 6.84 -13.65 -8.20
CA PRO A 53 5.77 -12.84 -8.76
C PRO A 53 4.70 -12.57 -7.69
N PRO A 54 4.32 -11.30 -7.45
CA PRO A 54 3.35 -10.97 -6.43
C PRO A 54 1.99 -11.55 -6.82
N ARG A 55 1.28 -12.11 -5.85
CA ARG A 55 -0.04 -12.69 -6.06
C ARG A 55 -0.95 -12.37 -4.89
N ILE A 56 -2.07 -11.72 -5.20
CA ILE A 56 -3.09 -11.33 -4.22
C ILE A 56 -4.48 -11.72 -4.71
N GLU A 57 -5.35 -12.04 -3.76
CA GLU A 57 -6.77 -12.30 -4.01
C GLU A 57 -7.60 -11.35 -3.15
N LEU A 58 -8.50 -10.60 -3.80
CA LEU A 58 -9.41 -9.66 -3.16
C LEU A 58 -10.80 -10.27 -3.08
N PHE A 59 -11.43 -10.18 -1.91
CA PHE A 59 -12.76 -10.73 -1.64
C PHE A 59 -13.75 -9.61 -1.33
N THR A 60 -14.97 -9.71 -1.84
CA THR A 60 -16.00 -8.69 -1.60
C THR A 60 -16.54 -8.67 -0.17
N GLU A 61 -16.34 -9.74 0.59
CA GLU A 61 -16.78 -9.87 1.99
C GLU A 61 -15.61 -10.21 2.93
N PRO A 62 -15.79 -10.01 4.26
CA PRO A 62 -14.79 -10.39 5.25
C PRO A 62 -14.51 -11.90 5.28
N ALA A 63 -13.32 -12.26 5.76
CA ALA A 63 -12.89 -13.63 6.00
C ALA A 63 -12.91 -14.55 4.75
N GLY A 64 -12.54 -14.02 3.58
CA GLY A 64 -12.39 -14.79 2.34
C GLY A 64 -13.71 -15.22 1.70
N ARG A 65 -14.79 -14.43 1.89
CA ARG A 65 -16.14 -14.76 1.41
C ARG A 65 -16.59 -13.85 0.27
N GLY A 66 -17.72 -14.20 -0.33
CA GLY A 66 -18.31 -13.47 -1.45
C GLY A 66 -17.61 -13.78 -2.77
N ARG A 67 -17.60 -12.81 -3.68
CA ARG A 67 -16.88 -12.93 -4.97
C ARG A 67 -15.39 -12.66 -4.71
N SER A 68 -14.53 -13.34 -5.46
CA SER A 68 -13.09 -13.06 -5.43
C SER A 68 -12.53 -12.68 -6.79
N PHE A 69 -11.45 -11.91 -6.76
CA PHE A 69 -10.68 -11.47 -7.92
C PHE A 69 -9.20 -11.67 -7.62
N GLU A 70 -8.52 -12.42 -8.47
CA GLU A 70 -7.09 -12.70 -8.36
C GLU A 70 -6.30 -11.75 -9.26
N TYR A 71 -5.18 -11.28 -8.71
CA TYR A 71 -4.22 -10.42 -9.38
C TYR A 71 -2.83 -11.02 -9.24
N VAL A 72 -2.11 -11.03 -10.36
CA VAL A 72 -0.77 -11.61 -10.49
C VAL A 72 0.09 -10.58 -11.20
N ASP A 73 1.28 -10.32 -10.65
CA ASP A 73 2.24 -9.37 -11.21
C ASP A 73 1.62 -7.96 -11.33
N ASP A 74 1.97 -7.21 -12.37
CA ASP A 74 1.37 -5.91 -12.67
C ASP A 74 -0.09 -6.04 -13.08
N THR A 75 -0.96 -5.21 -12.49
CA THR A 75 -2.39 -5.15 -12.83
C THR A 75 -2.79 -3.70 -13.15
N GLU A 76 -3.53 -3.51 -14.23
CA GLU A 76 -4.18 -2.23 -14.56
C GLU A 76 -5.16 -1.78 -13.46
N GLU A 77 -5.54 -0.49 -13.49
CA GLU A 77 -6.43 0.08 -12.48
C GLU A 77 -7.74 -0.72 -12.33
N VAL A 78 -7.90 -1.33 -11.15
CA VAL A 78 -8.96 -2.30 -10.82
C VAL A 78 -10.38 -1.69 -10.86
N GLY A 79 -10.51 -0.36 -10.97
CA GLY A 79 -11.78 0.40 -11.08
C GLY A 79 -12.15 0.88 -12.49
N SER A 80 -11.28 0.73 -13.49
CA SER A 80 -11.42 1.39 -14.81
C SER A 80 -12.56 0.84 -15.68
N PHE A 81 -13.05 -0.39 -15.44
CA PHE A 81 -14.11 -1.03 -16.22
C PHE A 81 -15.53 -0.91 -15.63
N GLY A 82 -15.81 0.15 -14.86
CA GLY A 82 -17.17 0.44 -14.38
C GLY A 82 -17.72 -0.54 -13.34
N ARG A 83 -16.85 -1.34 -12.72
CA ARG A 83 -17.21 -2.17 -11.56
C ARG A 83 -16.64 -1.51 -10.30
N PRO A 84 -17.48 -0.95 -9.42
CA PRO A 84 -17.01 -0.54 -8.10
C PRO A 84 -16.53 -1.79 -7.36
N GLN A 85 -15.24 -1.82 -7.04
CA GLN A 85 -14.64 -2.93 -6.32
C GLN A 85 -14.73 -2.65 -4.83
N ASN A 86 -15.60 -3.38 -4.14
CA ASN A 86 -15.62 -3.41 -2.69
C ASN A 86 -14.72 -4.55 -2.22
N THR A 87 -13.72 -4.26 -1.38
CA THR A 87 -12.84 -5.28 -0.80
C THR A 87 -13.12 -5.39 0.69
N GLY A 88 -13.68 -6.53 1.10
CA GLY A 88 -13.95 -6.86 2.50
C GLY A 88 -12.86 -7.68 3.16
N SER A 89 -12.05 -8.43 2.38
CA SER A 89 -10.84 -9.08 2.87
C SER A 89 -9.84 -9.38 1.74
N ILE A 90 -8.59 -9.64 2.12
CA ILE A 90 -7.47 -9.84 1.21
C ILE A 90 -6.73 -11.10 1.62
N LYS A 91 -6.27 -11.88 0.63
CA LYS A 91 -5.30 -12.96 0.82
C LYS A 91 -4.05 -12.68 -0.01
N VAL A 92 -2.91 -12.66 0.67
CA VAL A 92 -1.59 -12.54 0.04
C VAL A 92 -1.04 -13.95 -0.13
N HIS A 93 -0.71 -14.34 -1.36
CA HIS A 93 -0.18 -15.66 -1.69
C HIS A 93 1.33 -15.67 -1.80
N SER A 94 1.91 -14.62 -2.39
CA SER A 94 3.34 -14.50 -2.68
C SER A 94 3.69 -13.04 -2.98
N GLY A 95 4.98 -12.71 -2.89
CA GLY A 95 5.50 -11.35 -2.95
C GLY A 95 6.29 -11.01 -1.70
#